data_AF-A0A966UUT2-F1
#
_entry.id   AF-A0A966UUT2-F1
#
_cell.length_a   1.000
_cell.length_b   1.000
_cell.length_c   1.000
_cell.angle_alpha   90.00
_cell.angle_beta   90.00
_cell.angle_gamma   90.00
#
_symmetry.space_group_name_H-M   'P 1'
#
loop_
_entity.id
_entity.type
_entity.pdbx_description
1 polymer ?
#
loop_
_entity_poly.entity_id
_entity_poly.type
_entity_poly.pdbx_seq_one_letter_code
_entity_poly.pdbx_strand_id
1 'polypeptide(L)'
;MIRHLFLFFALTGISAFSQDHAQLAGNDVAFDTLAIQHRGRIKPFLSFAQEITTSICGRSSVSIPDIGKIGSRQLILSLWLNPAGWENEPILLVDDPALRRELSLPGDTRLFSPRRLAGIAKLTELSRQAELSRASGARAETLPLPAAAQTVSLRLRLFSSLVSGDAFRVVPSPSGSSAGAPWSPPGSPFSLDQLLEQQKNADFSRPKIQLEVAYLKFHPFRWAWIAWLLSAIFLLIAGRDPKHRLLPWGRNLAYLGLLLLIAGFAARIWIAGRPPVTNMYESILWVAFGAGLFAVFFSIRHRTPIY
;
A
#
# COMPACT_ATOMS: atom_id res chain seq x y z
N MET A 1 17.18 64.00 -43.06
CA MET A 1 15.98 63.37 -42.46
C MET A 1 16.00 61.89 -42.89
N ILE A 2 16.32 60.96 -41.97
CA ILE A 2 15.37 59.97 -41.40
C ILE A 2 14.98 58.91 -42.45
N ARG A 3 15.17 57.59 -42.33
CA ARG A 3 15.55 56.66 -41.25
C ARG A 3 15.89 55.31 -41.92
N HIS A 4 16.93 54.60 -41.48
CA HIS A 4 17.14 53.18 -41.82
C HIS A 4 16.14 52.32 -41.04
N LEU A 5 15.41 51.43 -41.73
CA LEU A 5 14.53 50.43 -41.12
C LEU A 5 15.25 49.08 -41.14
N PHE A 6 15.92 48.74 -40.03
CA PHE A 6 16.39 47.38 -39.76
C PHE A 6 15.20 46.55 -39.25
N LEU A 7 14.76 45.59 -40.05
CA LEU A 7 13.79 44.56 -39.64
C LEU A 7 14.57 43.40 -39.00
N PHE A 8 14.75 43.48 -37.68
CA PHE A 8 15.22 42.36 -36.87
C PHE A 8 14.05 41.39 -36.67
N PHE A 9 14.04 40.29 -37.42
CA PHE A 9 13.14 39.17 -37.17
C PHE A 9 13.74 38.36 -36.01
N ALA A 10 13.28 38.64 -34.79
CA ALA A 10 13.64 37.87 -33.62
C ALA A 10 12.99 36.49 -33.71
N LEU A 11 13.79 35.48 -34.09
CA LEU A 11 13.42 34.08 -34.00
C LEU A 11 13.45 33.67 -32.52
N THR A 12 12.37 33.96 -31.77
CA THR A 12 12.17 33.36 -30.45
C THR A 12 11.73 31.93 -30.65
N GLY A 13 12.71 31.03 -30.80
CA GLY A 13 12.52 29.61 -30.56
C GLY A 13 12.18 29.43 -29.08
N ILE A 14 10.90 29.54 -28.74
CA ILE A 14 10.38 28.97 -27.50
C ILE A 14 10.50 27.46 -27.70
N SER A 15 11.63 26.90 -27.27
CA SER A 15 11.71 25.47 -26.99
C SER A 15 10.63 25.21 -25.95
N ALA A 16 9.46 24.76 -26.38
CA ALA A 16 8.49 24.15 -25.49
C ALA A 16 9.23 22.97 -24.86
N PHE A 17 9.68 23.15 -23.62
CA PHE A 17 10.08 22.03 -22.78
C PHE A 17 8.87 21.09 -22.79
N SER A 18 8.99 19.95 -23.49
CA SER A 18 8.01 18.89 -23.37
C SER A 18 8.04 18.48 -21.90
N GLN A 19 7.02 18.90 -21.13
CA GLN A 19 6.75 18.25 -19.87
C GLN A 19 6.35 16.83 -20.25
N ASP A 20 7.24 15.87 -20.00
CA ASP A 20 6.88 14.46 -20.13
C ASP A 20 5.64 14.24 -19.27
N HIS A 21 4.53 13.91 -19.93
CA HIS A 21 3.29 13.59 -19.26
C HIS A 21 3.40 12.17 -18.70
N ALA A 22 2.91 11.96 -17.47
CA ALA A 22 2.92 10.64 -16.86
C ALA A 22 2.11 9.66 -17.72
N GLN A 23 2.74 8.54 -18.10
CA GLN A 23 2.10 7.49 -18.87
C GLN A 23 1.75 6.30 -17.97
N LEU A 24 0.49 5.86 -18.04
CA LEU A 24 0.04 4.68 -17.32
C LEU A 24 0.55 3.40 -17.98
N ALA A 25 1.08 2.50 -17.17
CA ALA A 25 1.25 1.11 -17.56
C ALA A 25 -0.11 0.38 -17.55
N GLY A 26 -0.16 -0.77 -18.23
CA GLY A 26 -1.28 -1.70 -18.12
C GLY A 26 -1.46 -2.20 -16.68
N ASN A 27 -2.71 -2.35 -16.24
CA ASN A 27 -3.04 -2.88 -14.91
C ASN A 27 -2.99 -4.42 -14.89
N ASP A 28 -1.83 -4.98 -15.26
CA ASP A 28 -1.69 -6.41 -15.55
C ASP A 28 -1.63 -7.28 -14.28
N VAL A 29 -2.62 -8.16 -14.14
CA VAL A 29 -2.76 -9.09 -13.01
C VAL A 29 -1.67 -10.16 -13.00
N ALA A 30 -1.01 -10.44 -14.13
CA ALA A 30 0.08 -11.42 -14.21
C ALA A 30 1.25 -11.08 -13.28
N PHE A 31 1.45 -9.79 -12.98
CA PHE A 31 2.47 -9.35 -12.03
C PHE A 31 2.11 -9.68 -10.58
N ASP A 32 0.85 -9.94 -10.21
CA ASP A 32 0.45 -10.07 -8.80
C ASP A 32 1.27 -11.08 -8.00
N THR A 33 1.62 -12.20 -8.65
CA THR A 33 2.39 -13.30 -8.05
C THR A 33 3.90 -13.19 -8.27
N LEU A 34 4.38 -12.17 -8.98
CA LEU A 34 5.81 -11.94 -9.14
C LEU A 34 6.43 -11.76 -7.75
N ALA A 35 7.41 -12.60 -7.42
CA ALA A 35 8.08 -12.49 -6.13
C ALA A 35 9.00 -11.27 -6.12
N ILE A 36 8.96 -10.51 -5.03
CA ILE A 36 9.82 -9.35 -4.82
C ILE A 36 10.35 -9.37 -3.39
N GLN A 37 11.64 -9.10 -3.24
CA GLN A 37 12.25 -8.96 -1.93
C GLN A 37 12.18 -7.50 -1.46
N HIS A 38 11.53 -7.26 -0.33
CA HIS A 38 11.44 -5.94 0.27
C HIS A 38 11.65 -6.04 1.78
N ARG A 39 12.63 -5.27 2.31
CA ARG A 39 13.05 -5.31 3.72
C ARG A 39 13.40 -6.73 4.20
N GLY A 40 14.13 -7.48 3.37
CA GLY A 40 14.56 -8.86 3.66
C GLY A 40 13.47 -9.93 3.52
N ARG A 41 12.19 -9.56 3.33
CA ARG A 41 11.09 -10.50 3.12
C ARG A 41 10.75 -10.63 1.63
N ILE A 42 10.66 -11.86 1.15
CA ILE A 42 10.07 -12.18 -0.16
C ILE A 42 8.55 -12.17 -0.02
N LYS A 43 7.87 -11.38 -0.86
CA LYS A 43 6.41 -11.21 -0.88
C LYS A 43 5.90 -11.08 -2.32
N PRO A 44 4.59 -11.25 -2.59
CA PRO A 44 4.05 -10.97 -3.92
C PRO A 44 4.15 -9.48 -4.25
N PHE A 45 4.33 -9.18 -5.53
CA PHE A 45 4.32 -7.82 -6.06
C PHE A 45 3.04 -7.07 -5.69
N LEU A 46 1.87 -7.72 -5.66
CA LEU A 46 0.63 -7.05 -5.24
C LEU A 46 0.71 -6.51 -3.80
N SER A 47 1.30 -7.28 -2.88
CA SER A 47 1.50 -6.90 -1.49
C SER A 47 2.49 -5.75 -1.38
N PHE A 48 3.62 -5.86 -2.10
CA PHE A 48 4.58 -4.76 -2.25
C PHE A 48 3.90 -3.50 -2.78
N ALA A 49 3.12 -3.61 -3.85
CA ALA A 49 2.50 -2.45 -4.48
C ALA A 49 1.54 -1.74 -3.51
N GLN A 50 0.69 -2.49 -2.80
CA GLN A 50 -0.21 -1.91 -1.79
C GLN A 50 0.53 -1.22 -0.64
N GLU A 51 1.60 -1.84 -0.13
CA GLU A 51 2.44 -1.25 0.93
C GLU A 51 3.11 0.05 0.45
N ILE A 52 3.71 0.04 -0.74
CA ILE A 52 4.45 1.19 -1.28
C ILE A 52 3.52 2.34 -1.62
N THR A 53 2.39 2.07 -2.30
CA THR A 53 1.39 3.12 -2.58
C THR A 53 0.84 3.70 -1.28
N THR A 54 0.56 2.89 -0.26
CA THR A 54 0.12 3.40 1.04
C THR A 54 1.21 4.22 1.72
N SER A 55 2.49 3.82 1.60
CA SER A 55 3.61 4.56 2.15
C SER A 55 3.77 5.95 1.51
N ILE A 56 3.60 6.05 0.19
CA ILE A 56 3.78 7.28 -0.60
C ILE A 56 2.53 8.17 -0.56
N CYS A 57 1.36 7.60 -0.85
CA CYS A 57 0.09 8.31 -1.03
C CYS A 57 -0.81 8.31 0.23
N GLY A 58 -0.50 7.50 1.24
CA GLY A 58 -1.31 7.33 2.45
C GLY A 58 -2.51 6.37 2.31
N ARG A 59 -2.80 5.91 1.10
CA ARG A 59 -3.90 4.97 0.77
C ARG A 59 -3.42 3.99 -0.29
N SER A 60 -4.15 2.90 -0.50
CA SER A 60 -3.89 1.89 -1.56
C SER A 60 -4.46 2.28 -2.94
N SER A 61 -4.81 3.56 -3.13
CA SER A 61 -5.20 4.15 -4.41
C SER A 61 -4.99 5.66 -4.36
N VAL A 62 -4.79 6.26 -5.53
CA VAL A 62 -4.60 7.72 -5.67
C VAL A 62 -5.50 8.24 -6.78
N SER A 63 -5.98 9.48 -6.64
CA SER A 63 -6.74 10.19 -7.67
C SER A 63 -5.87 11.31 -8.20
N ILE A 64 -5.65 11.31 -9.50
CA ILE A 64 -4.78 12.27 -10.20
C ILE A 64 -5.68 13.11 -11.12
N PRO A 65 -5.51 14.44 -11.21
CA PRO A 65 -6.42 15.32 -11.97
C PRO A 65 -6.70 14.88 -13.41
N ASP A 66 -5.65 14.59 -14.19
CA ASP A 66 -5.78 14.31 -15.63
C ASP A 66 -5.91 12.81 -15.97
N ILE A 67 -5.73 11.94 -14.98
CA ILE A 67 -5.69 10.48 -15.15
C ILE A 67 -6.90 9.81 -14.49
N GLY A 68 -7.40 10.37 -13.39
CA GLY A 68 -8.45 9.78 -12.57
C GLY A 68 -7.91 8.87 -11.45
N LYS A 69 -8.77 7.96 -10.97
CA LYS A 69 -8.45 7.08 -9.84
C LYS A 69 -7.72 5.83 -10.29
N ILE A 70 -6.52 5.61 -9.76
CA ILE A 70 -5.69 4.45 -10.04
C ILE A 70 -5.39 3.65 -8.77
N GLY A 71 -5.34 2.32 -8.91
CA GLY A 71 -5.00 1.40 -7.82
C GLY A 71 -3.50 1.19 -7.68
N SER A 72 -3.08 0.63 -6.54
CA SER A 72 -1.67 0.36 -6.24
C SER A 72 -0.91 -0.38 -7.33
N ARG A 73 -1.48 -1.44 -7.91
CA ARG A 73 -0.82 -2.22 -8.96
C ARG A 73 -0.44 -1.35 -10.15
N GLN A 74 -1.42 -0.66 -10.71
CA GLN A 74 -1.23 0.17 -11.89
C GLN A 74 -0.27 1.33 -11.63
N LEU A 75 -0.37 1.99 -10.47
CA LEU A 75 0.56 3.06 -10.10
C LEU A 75 2.00 2.54 -10.05
N ILE A 76 2.25 1.44 -9.33
CA ILE A 76 3.61 0.91 -9.15
C ILE A 76 4.18 0.34 -10.45
N LEU A 77 3.35 -0.30 -11.29
CA LEU A 77 3.77 -0.70 -12.64
C LEU A 77 4.09 0.51 -13.52
N SER A 78 3.32 1.60 -13.41
CA SER A 78 3.59 2.83 -14.17
C SER A 78 4.91 3.45 -13.75
N LEU A 79 5.19 3.53 -12.44
CA LEU A 79 6.47 4.00 -11.92
C LEU A 79 7.65 3.09 -12.32
N TRP A 80 7.42 1.81 -12.55
CA TRP A 80 8.47 0.88 -12.96
C TRP A 80 8.74 0.90 -14.46
N LEU A 81 7.68 0.83 -15.27
CA LEU A 81 7.76 0.64 -16.72
C LEU A 81 7.81 1.97 -17.48
N ASN A 82 7.11 2.98 -16.98
CA ASN A 82 6.95 4.29 -17.60
C ASN A 82 7.25 5.42 -16.58
N PRO A 83 8.47 5.50 -16.03
CA PRO A 83 8.77 6.41 -14.91
C PRO A 83 8.70 7.91 -15.25
N ALA A 84 8.86 8.28 -16.52
CA ALA A 84 8.91 9.67 -16.95
C ALA A 84 7.59 10.41 -16.66
N GLY A 85 7.70 11.66 -16.17
CA GLY A 85 6.56 12.55 -15.91
C GLY A 85 5.92 12.39 -14.53
N TRP A 86 6.10 11.23 -13.88
CA TRP A 86 5.51 10.96 -12.56
C TRP A 86 6.02 11.87 -11.44
N GLU A 87 7.17 12.53 -11.62
CA GLU A 87 7.67 13.52 -10.68
C GLU A 87 6.82 14.81 -10.64
N ASN A 88 5.97 15.03 -11.65
CA ASN A 88 5.07 16.18 -11.74
C ASN A 88 3.69 15.89 -11.15
N GLU A 89 3.34 14.61 -10.93
CA GLU A 89 2.00 14.22 -10.48
C GLU A 89 1.82 14.33 -8.96
N PRO A 90 0.64 14.75 -8.45
CA PRO A 90 0.37 14.90 -7.02
C PRO A 90 0.15 13.54 -6.35
N ILE A 91 1.23 12.79 -6.11
CA ILE A 91 1.18 11.43 -5.55
C ILE A 91 1.78 11.34 -4.14
N LEU A 92 2.56 12.33 -3.68
CA LEU A 92 3.22 12.29 -2.38
C LEU A 92 2.41 12.96 -1.28
N LEU A 93 2.14 12.21 -0.21
CA LEU A 93 1.42 12.70 0.96
C LEU A 93 2.28 13.61 1.83
N VAL A 94 1.74 14.78 2.15
CA VAL A 94 2.17 15.64 3.26
C VAL A 94 0.96 15.78 4.20
N ASP A 95 0.88 14.91 5.20
CA ASP A 95 -0.31 14.80 6.06
C ASP A 95 -0.38 15.92 7.11
N ASP A 96 0.78 16.26 7.68
CA ASP A 96 0.88 17.23 8.77
C ASP A 96 0.52 18.66 8.32
N PRO A 97 -0.52 19.28 8.90
CA PRO A 97 -0.96 20.61 8.51
C PRO A 97 -0.03 21.74 9.00
N ALA A 98 0.76 21.53 10.05
CA ALA A 98 1.78 22.49 10.47
C ALA A 98 2.95 22.49 9.48
N LEU A 99 3.37 21.31 9.01
CA LEU A 99 4.38 21.18 7.98
C LEU A 99 3.93 21.81 6.66
N ARG A 100 2.68 21.59 6.23
CA ARG A 100 2.17 22.26 5.01
C ARG A 100 2.25 23.78 5.11
N ARG A 101 1.89 24.36 6.27
CA ARG A 101 2.00 25.81 6.52
C ARG A 101 3.44 26.28 6.50
N GLU A 102 4.34 25.58 7.20
CA GLU A 102 5.77 25.91 7.25
C GLU A 102 6.43 25.87 5.85
N LEU A 103 6.02 24.92 5.01
CA LEU A 103 6.53 24.77 3.65
C LEU A 103 5.79 25.63 2.61
N SER A 104 4.86 26.50 3.04
CA SER A 104 4.02 27.32 2.15
C SER A 104 3.27 26.50 1.09
N LEU A 105 2.80 25.31 1.47
CA LEU A 105 2.01 24.42 0.62
C LEU A 105 0.51 24.75 0.73
N PRO A 106 -0.25 24.65 -0.39
CA PRO A 106 -1.70 24.76 -0.38
C PRO A 106 -2.37 23.84 0.65
N GLY A 107 -3.41 24.34 1.31
CA GLY A 107 -4.14 23.60 2.35
C GLY A 107 -5.33 22.77 1.85
N ASP A 108 -5.71 22.94 0.58
CA ASP A 108 -6.83 22.29 -0.10
C ASP A 108 -6.54 20.82 -0.45
N THR A 109 -5.28 20.48 -0.68
CA THR A 109 -4.81 19.12 -0.97
C THR A 109 -3.79 18.65 0.06
N ARG A 110 -3.68 17.32 0.18
CA ARG A 110 -2.64 16.66 0.97
C ARG A 110 -1.58 15.97 0.11
N LEU A 111 -1.81 15.91 -1.20
CA LEU A 111 -0.92 15.25 -2.16
C LEU A 111 -0.23 16.30 -3.03
N PHE A 112 1.09 16.17 -3.16
CA PHE A 112 1.94 17.11 -3.88
C PHE A 112 2.89 16.36 -4.80
N SER A 113 3.44 17.07 -5.79
CA SER A 113 4.35 16.47 -6.74
C SER A 113 5.75 16.26 -6.16
N PRO A 114 6.41 15.12 -6.44
CA PRO A 114 7.79 14.88 -6.02
C PRO A 114 8.75 15.99 -6.40
N ARG A 115 8.65 16.51 -7.63
CA ARG A 115 9.49 17.60 -8.12
C ARG A 115 9.33 18.87 -7.28
N ARG A 116 8.09 19.23 -6.93
CA ARG A 116 7.82 20.40 -6.08
C ARG A 116 8.43 20.21 -4.70
N LEU A 117 8.17 19.06 -4.06
CA LEU A 117 8.65 18.80 -2.69
C LEU A 117 10.18 18.74 -2.62
N ALA A 118 10.83 18.10 -3.60
CA ALA A 118 12.28 18.03 -3.68
C ALA A 118 12.95 19.40 -3.83
N GLY A 119 12.26 20.38 -4.43
CA GLY A 119 12.74 21.76 -4.58
C GLY A 119 12.66 22.63 -3.32
N ILE A 120 12.04 22.16 -2.23
CA ILE A 120 11.84 22.97 -1.02
C ILE A 120 13.04 22.78 -0.08
N ALA A 121 13.99 23.73 -0.08
CA ALA A 121 15.17 23.69 0.80
C ALA A 121 14.83 23.54 2.28
N LYS A 122 13.73 24.17 2.73
CA LYS A 122 13.24 24.08 4.12
C LYS A 122 12.86 22.65 4.52
N LEU A 123 12.34 21.84 3.59
CA LEU A 123 12.00 20.43 3.85
C LEU A 123 13.26 19.62 4.14
N THR A 124 14.32 19.82 3.35
CA THR A 124 15.62 19.17 3.54
C THR A 124 16.23 19.56 4.89
N GLU A 125 16.17 20.84 5.25
CA GLU A 125 16.69 21.33 6.52
C GLU A 125 15.95 20.73 7.73
N LEU A 126 14.62 20.74 7.72
CA LEU A 126 13.82 20.13 8.79
C LEU A 126 14.04 18.61 8.89
N SER A 127 14.18 17.91 7.77
CA SER A 127 14.51 16.48 7.76
C SER A 127 15.89 16.20 8.36
N ARG A 128 16.87 17.05 8.07
CA ARG A 128 18.24 16.95 8.62
C ARG A 128 18.24 17.20 10.13
N GLN A 129 17.47 18.19 10.61
CA GLN A 129 17.29 18.45 12.04
C GLN A 129 16.76 17.20 12.77
N ALA A 130 15.72 16.54 12.23
CA ALA A 130 15.19 15.32 12.82
C ALA A 130 16.21 14.18 12.88
N GLU A 131 17.11 14.08 11.89
CA GLU A 131 18.16 13.06 11.85
C GLU A 131 19.24 13.32 12.91
N LEU A 132 19.67 14.58 13.06
CA LEU A 132 20.63 14.99 14.08
C LEU A 132 20.08 14.84 15.50
N SER A 133 18.82 15.20 15.73
CA SER A 133 18.16 14.99 17.03
C SER A 133 18.07 13.52 17.42
N ARG A 134 18.01 12.60 16.44
CA ARG A 134 18.06 11.16 16.71
C ARG A 134 19.48 10.66 16.97
N ALA A 135 20.47 11.22 16.27
CA ALA A 135 21.88 10.84 16.42
C ALA A 135 22.50 11.31 17.75
N SER A 136 22.01 12.40 18.34
CA SER A 136 22.51 12.94 19.61
C SER A 136 22.12 12.15 20.87
N GLY A 137 21.40 11.03 20.73
CA GLY A 137 21.43 9.92 21.70
C GLY A 137 20.74 10.13 23.06
N ALA A 138 20.12 11.27 23.35
CA ALA A 138 19.54 11.51 24.67
C ALA A 138 18.18 12.18 24.58
N ARG A 139 17.10 11.40 24.75
CA ARG A 139 15.76 11.83 25.24
C ARG A 139 15.22 13.16 24.68
N ALA A 140 15.71 13.59 23.52
CA ALA A 140 15.31 14.81 22.86
C ALA A 140 13.95 14.49 22.28
N GLU A 141 12.93 15.07 22.88
CA GLU A 141 11.57 14.98 22.40
C GLU A 141 11.60 15.27 20.90
N THR A 142 11.29 14.26 20.09
CA THR A 142 11.42 14.38 18.64
C THR A 142 10.47 15.50 18.22
N LEU A 143 11.02 16.64 17.82
CA LEU A 143 10.21 17.81 17.47
C LEU A 143 9.20 17.37 16.39
N PRO A 144 7.88 17.54 16.61
CA PRO A 144 6.86 16.98 15.73
C PRO A 144 7.02 17.42 14.26
N LEU A 145 7.39 18.69 14.07
CA LEU A 145 7.54 19.30 12.74
C LEU A 145 8.74 18.73 11.95
N PRO A 146 9.98 18.68 12.50
CA PRO A 146 11.08 17.91 11.92
C PRO A 146 10.76 16.44 11.65
N ALA A 147 10.07 15.74 12.56
CA ALA A 147 9.69 14.33 12.36
C ALA A 147 8.72 14.15 11.17
N ALA A 148 7.76 15.07 11.01
CA ALA A 148 6.88 15.11 9.85
C ALA A 148 7.66 15.35 8.55
N ALA A 149 8.59 16.31 8.54
CA ALA A 149 9.45 16.61 7.39
C ALA A 149 10.29 15.39 6.98
N GLN A 150 10.83 14.68 7.96
CA GLN A 150 11.59 13.46 7.73
C GLN A 150 10.74 12.33 7.13
N THR A 151 9.48 12.22 7.54
CA THR A 151 8.53 11.27 6.93
C THR A 151 8.32 11.58 5.46
N VAL A 152 8.14 12.85 5.09
CA VAL A 152 8.02 13.28 3.68
C VAL A 152 9.31 13.00 2.90
N SER A 153 10.47 13.27 3.51
CA SER A 153 11.79 12.96 2.93
C SER A 153 12.00 11.45 2.68
N LEU A 154 11.55 10.58 3.59
CA LEU A 154 11.56 9.13 3.37
C LEU A 154 10.67 8.71 2.20
N ARG A 155 9.52 9.36 2.01
CA ARG A 155 8.65 9.11 0.85
C ARG A 155 9.29 9.56 -0.46
N LEU A 156 9.98 10.70 -0.47
CA LEU A 156 10.76 11.17 -1.62
C LEU A 156 11.85 10.17 -2.00
N ARG A 157 12.63 9.68 -1.01
CA ARG A 157 13.63 8.63 -1.26
C ARG A 157 13.03 7.35 -1.82
N LEU A 158 11.88 6.94 -1.29
CA LEU A 158 11.16 5.77 -1.77
C LEU A 158 10.67 5.97 -3.22
N PHE A 159 10.15 7.15 -3.54
CA PHE A 159 9.79 7.52 -4.90
C PHE A 159 11.00 7.45 -5.84
N SER A 160 12.13 8.07 -5.47
CA SER A 160 13.36 8.03 -6.27
C SER A 160 13.84 6.61 -6.52
N SER A 161 13.75 5.71 -5.52
CA SER A 161 14.11 4.30 -5.69
C SER A 161 13.18 3.51 -6.61
N LEU A 162 11.91 3.92 -6.73
CA LEU A 162 10.97 3.31 -7.67
C LEU A 162 11.30 3.76 -9.09
N VAL A 163 11.48 5.08 -9.27
CA VAL A 163 11.84 5.67 -10.57
C VAL A 163 13.19 5.15 -11.08
N SER A 164 14.18 4.95 -10.22
CA SER A 164 15.47 4.37 -10.62
C SER A 164 15.42 2.88 -10.93
N GLY A 165 14.31 2.20 -10.62
CA GLY A 165 14.19 0.75 -10.74
C GLY A 165 14.78 -0.02 -9.55
N ASP A 166 15.47 0.65 -8.63
CA ASP A 166 16.16 -0.01 -7.51
C ASP A 166 15.21 -0.73 -6.56
N ALA A 167 14.02 -0.18 -6.31
CA ALA A 167 13.07 -0.80 -5.40
C ALA A 167 12.62 -2.19 -5.85
N PHE A 168 12.71 -2.49 -7.16
CA PHE A 168 12.19 -3.73 -7.77
C PHE A 168 13.19 -4.88 -7.69
N ARG A 169 13.52 -5.33 -6.48
CA ARG A 169 14.41 -6.47 -6.25
C ARG A 169 13.69 -7.80 -6.56
N VAL A 170 13.63 -8.16 -7.84
CA VAL A 170 12.87 -9.32 -8.38
C VAL A 170 13.74 -10.43 -8.94
N VAL A 171 15.05 -10.18 -9.09
CA VAL A 171 16.01 -11.20 -9.55
C VAL A 171 16.64 -11.88 -8.34
N PRO A 172 16.48 -13.20 -8.16
CA PRO A 172 17.03 -13.93 -7.02
C PRO A 172 18.55 -13.94 -7.05
N SER A 173 19.17 -13.99 -5.87
CA SER A 173 20.62 -14.17 -5.75
C SER A 173 21.04 -15.55 -6.30
N PRO A 174 22.28 -15.70 -6.81
CA PRO A 174 22.76 -16.97 -7.37
C PRO A 174 22.64 -18.15 -6.41
N SER A 175 22.47 -19.36 -6.96
CA SER A 175 22.41 -20.61 -6.20
C SER A 175 23.65 -20.78 -5.32
N GLY A 176 23.44 -21.03 -4.02
CA GLY A 176 24.51 -21.11 -3.02
C GLY A 176 24.73 -19.84 -2.20
N SER A 177 24.01 -18.76 -2.48
CA SER A 177 23.99 -17.56 -1.62
C SER A 177 23.39 -17.86 -0.25
N SER A 178 23.76 -17.09 0.78
CA SER A 178 23.19 -17.23 2.11
C SER A 178 21.67 -17.02 2.11
N ALA A 179 20.98 -17.69 3.03
CA ALA A 179 19.54 -17.48 3.22
C ALA A 179 19.26 -16.00 3.51
N GLY A 180 18.44 -15.37 2.66
CA GLY A 180 18.12 -13.94 2.77
C GLY A 180 19.08 -13.00 2.05
N ALA A 181 19.99 -13.52 1.21
CA ALA A 181 20.82 -12.68 0.32
C ALA A 181 19.97 -11.68 -0.48
N PRO A 182 20.47 -10.46 -0.72
CA PRO A 182 19.72 -9.42 -1.38
C PRO A 182 19.48 -9.78 -2.85
N TRP A 183 18.22 -9.73 -3.26
CA TRP A 183 17.80 -9.82 -4.66
C TRP A 183 18.20 -8.53 -5.39
N SER A 184 18.35 -8.63 -6.71
CA SER A 184 18.77 -7.52 -7.56
C SER A 184 17.61 -6.97 -8.39
N PRO A 185 17.69 -5.70 -8.86
CA PRO A 185 16.82 -5.20 -9.93
C PRO A 185 16.91 -6.06 -11.19
N PRO A 186 15.88 -6.05 -12.05
CA PRO A 186 16.00 -6.67 -13.37
C PRO A 186 17.00 -5.87 -14.22
N GLY A 187 17.68 -6.54 -15.15
CA GLY A 187 18.36 -5.85 -16.25
C GLY A 187 17.34 -5.17 -17.17
N SER A 188 17.74 -4.10 -17.86
CA SER A 188 16.91 -3.46 -18.89
C SER A 188 17.41 -3.81 -20.29
N PRO A 189 16.54 -4.19 -21.24
CA PRO A 189 15.11 -4.50 -21.08
C PRO A 189 14.87 -5.83 -20.35
N PHE A 190 13.70 -6.01 -19.72
CA PHE A 190 13.26 -7.27 -19.12
C PHE A 190 11.89 -7.70 -19.66
N SER A 191 11.60 -9.00 -19.53
CA SER A 191 10.26 -9.56 -19.76
C SER A 191 9.77 -10.30 -18.51
N LEU A 192 8.46 -10.28 -18.29
CA LEU A 192 7.86 -10.95 -17.12
C LEU A 192 8.14 -12.46 -17.15
N ASP A 193 8.03 -13.10 -18.32
CA ASP A 193 8.24 -14.54 -18.46
C ASP A 193 9.67 -14.93 -18.07
N GLN A 194 10.68 -14.16 -18.50
CA GLN A 194 12.08 -14.41 -18.10
C GLN A 194 12.27 -14.27 -16.59
N LEU A 195 11.65 -13.28 -15.95
CA LEU A 195 11.73 -13.13 -14.50
C LEU A 195 11.06 -14.29 -13.77
N LEU A 196 9.92 -14.77 -14.26
CA LEU A 196 9.22 -15.91 -13.69
C LEU A 196 10.04 -17.20 -13.85
N GLU A 197 10.69 -17.41 -14.99
CA GLU A 197 11.62 -18.52 -15.22
C GLU A 197 12.82 -18.45 -14.27
N GLN A 198 13.46 -17.29 -14.12
CA GLN A 198 14.56 -17.11 -13.16
C GLN A 198 14.13 -17.41 -11.72
N GLN A 199 12.91 -17.00 -11.35
CA GLN A 199 12.34 -17.27 -10.03
C GLN A 199 11.99 -18.75 -9.83
N LYS A 200 11.90 -19.60 -10.86
CA LYS A 200 11.64 -21.05 -10.70
C LYS A 200 12.65 -21.73 -9.79
N ASN A 201 13.91 -21.34 -9.91
CA ASN A 201 15.03 -21.96 -9.20
C ASN A 201 15.33 -21.29 -7.85
N ALA A 202 14.57 -20.26 -7.46
CA ALA A 202 14.80 -19.54 -6.22
C ALA A 202 14.12 -20.23 -5.02
N ASP A 203 14.79 -20.18 -3.87
CA ASP A 203 14.31 -20.78 -2.62
C ASP A 203 13.27 -19.87 -1.93
N PHE A 204 12.00 -20.01 -2.31
CA PHE A 204 10.87 -19.40 -1.60
C PHE A 204 9.57 -20.20 -1.77
N SER A 205 8.63 -20.03 -0.84
CA SER A 205 7.35 -20.74 -0.85
C SER A 205 6.34 -20.13 -1.83
N ARG A 206 6.14 -20.76 -3.00
CA ARG A 206 5.11 -20.35 -3.98
C ARG A 206 3.68 -20.42 -3.43
N PRO A 207 3.27 -21.48 -2.69
CA PRO A 207 1.94 -21.52 -2.10
C PRO A 207 1.67 -20.34 -1.16
N LYS A 208 2.70 -19.89 -0.43
CA LYS A 208 2.61 -18.70 0.43
C LYS A 208 2.36 -17.42 -0.37
N ILE A 209 3.07 -17.24 -1.49
CA ILE A 209 2.88 -16.10 -2.40
C ILE A 209 1.45 -16.10 -2.96
N GLN A 210 0.99 -17.25 -3.47
CA GLN A 210 -0.37 -17.39 -4.02
C GLN A 210 -1.44 -17.15 -2.96
N LEU A 211 -1.27 -17.69 -1.76
CA LEU A 211 -2.19 -17.46 -0.65
C LEU A 211 -2.25 -15.99 -0.26
N GLU A 212 -1.12 -15.29 -0.20
CA GLU A 212 -1.10 -13.86 0.13
C GLU A 212 -1.85 -13.04 -0.92
N VAL A 213 -1.67 -13.34 -2.21
CA VAL A 213 -2.45 -12.70 -3.29
C VAL A 213 -3.94 -13.01 -3.14
N ALA A 214 -4.31 -14.26 -2.89
CA ALA A 214 -5.70 -14.67 -2.69
C ALA A 214 -6.31 -13.96 -1.47
N TYR A 215 -5.58 -13.90 -0.36
CA TYR A 215 -5.97 -13.21 0.87
C TYR A 215 -6.21 -11.71 0.63
N LEU A 216 -5.31 -11.06 -0.11
CA LEU A 216 -5.42 -9.64 -0.47
C LEU A 216 -6.56 -9.34 -1.42
N LYS A 217 -6.92 -10.25 -2.33
CA LYS A 217 -8.07 -10.07 -3.24
C LYS A 217 -9.40 -10.38 -2.57
N PHE A 218 -9.45 -11.46 -1.79
CA PHE A 218 -10.67 -11.95 -1.16
C PHE A 218 -11.10 -11.09 0.03
N HIS A 219 -10.14 -10.58 0.82
CA HIS A 219 -10.40 -9.83 2.06
C HIS A 219 -11.33 -10.58 3.05
N PRO A 220 -10.90 -11.71 3.64
CA PRO A 220 -11.77 -12.59 4.45
C PRO A 220 -12.44 -11.86 5.62
N PHE A 221 -11.70 -10.98 6.30
CA PHE A 221 -12.23 -10.17 7.40
C PHE A 221 -13.36 -9.24 6.98
N ARG A 222 -13.34 -8.74 5.73
CA ARG A 222 -14.41 -7.88 5.20
C ARG A 222 -15.71 -8.69 5.03
N TRP A 223 -15.60 -9.89 4.47
CA TRP A 223 -16.76 -10.76 4.31
C TRP A 223 -17.27 -11.32 5.65
N ALA A 224 -16.37 -11.58 6.60
CA ALA A 224 -16.74 -12.04 7.94
C ALA A 224 -17.66 -11.03 8.65
N TRP A 225 -17.30 -9.74 8.68
CA TRP A 225 -18.15 -8.74 9.35
C TRP A 225 -19.46 -8.49 8.60
N ILE A 226 -19.46 -8.55 7.25
CA ILE A 226 -20.70 -8.43 6.45
C ILE A 226 -21.64 -9.59 6.78
N ALA A 227 -21.13 -10.83 6.82
CA ALA A 227 -21.91 -12.01 7.18
C ALA A 227 -22.50 -11.89 8.59
N TRP A 228 -21.72 -11.40 9.56
CA TRP A 228 -22.21 -11.16 10.92
C TRP A 228 -23.21 -10.01 11.03
N LEU A 229 -23.04 -8.94 10.27
CA LEU A 229 -24.01 -7.86 10.24
C LEU A 229 -25.36 -8.35 9.68
N LEU A 230 -25.34 -9.09 8.57
CA LEU A 230 -26.55 -9.68 7.99
C LEU A 230 -27.19 -10.72 8.93
N SER A 231 -26.37 -11.53 9.61
CA SER A 231 -26.83 -12.43 10.67
C SER A 231 -27.58 -11.65 11.75
N ALA A 232 -27.00 -10.57 12.27
CA ALA A 232 -27.62 -9.76 13.31
C ALA A 232 -28.97 -9.18 12.85
N ILE A 233 -29.05 -8.64 11.63
CA ILE A 233 -30.29 -8.11 11.05
C ILE A 233 -31.36 -9.20 10.95
N PHE A 234 -31.00 -10.39 10.44
CA PHE A 234 -31.96 -11.49 10.28
C PHE A 234 -32.47 -12.04 11.61
N LEU A 235 -31.60 -12.13 12.62
CA LEU A 235 -31.98 -12.55 13.96
C LEU A 235 -32.84 -11.49 14.65
N LEU A 236 -32.55 -10.20 14.46
CA LEU A 236 -33.38 -9.11 14.98
C LEU A 236 -34.79 -9.12 14.37
N ILE A 237 -34.91 -9.32 13.05
CA ILE A 237 -36.22 -9.41 12.37
C ILE A 237 -36.97 -10.67 12.79
N ALA A 238 -36.28 -11.81 12.94
CA ALA A 238 -36.89 -13.04 13.43
C ALA A 238 -37.40 -12.91 14.88
N GLY A 239 -36.79 -12.02 15.67
CA GLY A 239 -37.20 -11.74 17.03
C GLY A 239 -37.18 -12.98 17.90
N ARG A 240 -38.27 -13.20 18.65
CA ARG A 240 -38.45 -14.38 19.52
C ARG A 240 -39.23 -15.51 18.87
N ASP A 241 -39.63 -15.39 17.59
CA ASP A 241 -40.41 -16.43 16.92
C ASP A 241 -39.49 -17.59 16.47
N PRO A 242 -39.58 -18.78 17.11
CA PRO A 242 -38.72 -19.91 16.77
C PRO A 242 -39.01 -20.50 15.38
N LYS A 243 -40.16 -20.16 14.76
CA LYS A 243 -40.55 -20.66 13.43
C LYS A 243 -40.31 -19.65 12.31
N HIS A 244 -39.73 -18.50 12.61
CA HIS A 244 -39.51 -17.45 11.62
C HIS A 244 -38.60 -17.92 10.48
N ARG A 245 -38.99 -17.66 9.22
CA ARG A 245 -38.28 -18.15 8.01
C ARG A 245 -36.84 -17.63 7.89
N LEU A 246 -36.52 -16.50 8.51
CA LEU A 246 -35.18 -15.90 8.49
C LEU A 246 -34.21 -16.47 9.54
N LEU A 247 -34.71 -17.19 10.55
CA LEU A 247 -33.89 -17.78 11.60
C LEU A 247 -32.76 -18.71 11.08
N PRO A 248 -33.01 -19.66 10.15
CA PRO A 248 -31.93 -20.49 9.60
C PRO A 248 -30.90 -19.68 8.82
N TRP A 249 -31.32 -18.63 8.12
CA TRP A 249 -30.41 -17.75 7.38
C TRP A 249 -29.49 -16.98 8.32
N GLY A 250 -30.04 -16.37 9.38
CA GLY A 250 -29.25 -15.68 10.40
C GLY A 250 -28.20 -16.60 11.01
N ARG A 251 -28.60 -17.80 11.42
CA ARG A 251 -27.68 -18.80 11.98
C ARG A 251 -26.58 -19.23 11.00
N ASN A 252 -26.93 -19.51 9.74
CA ASN A 252 -25.95 -19.94 8.74
C ASN A 252 -24.95 -18.82 8.43
N LEU A 253 -25.41 -17.56 8.38
CA LEU A 253 -24.55 -16.39 8.23
C LEU A 253 -23.62 -16.18 9.43
N ALA A 254 -24.08 -16.46 10.66
CA ALA A 254 -23.24 -16.44 11.86
C ALA A 254 -22.09 -17.47 11.74
N TYR A 255 -22.40 -18.70 11.32
CA TYR A 255 -21.40 -19.76 11.11
C TYR A 255 -20.44 -19.43 9.97
N LEU A 256 -20.96 -18.89 8.87
CA LEU A 256 -20.12 -18.43 7.75
C LEU A 256 -19.16 -17.33 8.19
N GLY A 257 -19.64 -16.33 8.95
CA GLY A 257 -18.80 -15.27 9.49
C GLY A 257 -17.70 -15.81 10.41
N LEU A 258 -18.02 -16.76 11.28
CA LEU A 258 -17.03 -17.43 12.14
C LEU A 258 -15.99 -18.22 11.33
N LEU A 259 -16.44 -18.98 10.33
CA LEU A 259 -15.55 -19.76 9.46
C LEU A 259 -14.60 -18.85 8.67
N LEU A 260 -15.11 -17.75 8.08
CA LEU A 260 -14.32 -16.75 7.38
C LEU A 260 -13.29 -16.08 8.31
N LEU A 261 -13.65 -15.86 9.57
CA LEU A 261 -12.75 -15.28 10.55
C LEU A 261 -11.62 -16.24 10.92
N ILE A 262 -11.93 -17.52 11.19
CA ILE A 262 -10.94 -18.57 11.44
C ILE A 262 -10.00 -18.72 10.23
N ALA A 263 -10.56 -18.82 9.02
CA ALA A 263 -9.77 -18.93 7.80
C ALA A 263 -8.89 -17.70 7.57
N GLY A 264 -9.42 -16.50 7.82
CA GLY A 264 -8.66 -15.25 7.73
C GLY A 264 -7.49 -15.20 8.70
N PHE A 265 -7.69 -15.65 9.94
CA PHE A 265 -6.60 -15.76 10.91
C PHE A 265 -5.57 -16.82 10.56
N ALA A 266 -6.00 -18.03 10.18
CA ALA A 266 -5.11 -19.10 9.76
C ALA A 266 -4.22 -18.66 8.58
N ALA A 267 -4.83 -18.05 7.55
CA ALA A 267 -4.09 -17.50 6.43
C ALA A 267 -3.11 -16.41 6.86
N ARG A 268 -3.53 -15.47 7.72
CA ARG A 268 -2.67 -14.39 8.22
C ARG A 268 -1.48 -14.93 9.02
N ILE A 269 -1.69 -15.93 9.89
CA ILE A 269 -0.62 -16.56 10.68
C ILE A 269 0.40 -17.20 9.74
N TRP A 270 -0.04 -17.92 8.71
CA TRP A 270 0.86 -18.56 7.77
C TRP A 270 1.63 -17.54 6.89
N ILE A 271 0.97 -16.46 6.46
CA ILE A 271 1.61 -15.37 5.70
C ILE A 271 2.64 -14.62 6.56
N ALA A 272 2.24 -14.19 7.77
CA ALA A 272 3.07 -13.36 8.64
C ALA A 272 4.15 -14.17 9.39
N GLY A 273 3.97 -15.48 9.55
CA GLY A 273 4.87 -16.34 10.34
C GLY A 273 4.79 -16.10 11.85
N ARG A 274 3.76 -15.39 12.33
CA ARG A 274 3.55 -15.07 13.74
C ARG A 274 2.07 -14.91 14.08
N PRO A 275 1.66 -15.17 15.33
CA PRO A 275 0.30 -14.89 15.79
C PRO A 275 -0.02 -13.37 15.73
N PRO A 276 -1.28 -13.00 15.44
CA PRO A 276 -1.71 -11.61 15.29
C PRO A 276 -2.01 -10.99 16.65
N VAL A 277 -0.97 -10.75 17.44
CA VAL A 277 -1.06 -10.12 18.77
C VAL A 277 -0.06 -8.97 18.93
N THR A 278 0.45 -8.46 17.81
CA THR A 278 1.62 -7.56 17.83
C THR A 278 1.28 -6.07 17.80
N ASN A 279 0.05 -5.71 17.46
CA ASN A 279 -0.40 -4.32 17.43
C ASN A 279 -1.85 -4.20 17.92
N MET A 280 -2.25 -2.98 18.32
CA MET A 280 -3.57 -2.71 18.87
C MET A 280 -4.71 -3.14 17.93
N TYR A 281 -4.52 -2.94 16.62
CA TYR A 281 -5.49 -3.36 15.61
C TYR A 281 -5.67 -4.89 15.58
N GLU A 282 -4.57 -5.64 15.64
CA GLU A 282 -4.56 -7.10 15.74
C GLU A 282 -5.25 -7.60 17.02
N SER A 283 -4.99 -6.95 18.15
CA SER A 283 -5.65 -7.29 19.42
C SER A 283 -7.17 -7.08 19.37
N ILE A 284 -7.64 -6.00 18.74
CA ILE A 284 -9.08 -5.76 18.56
C ILE A 284 -9.73 -6.86 17.72
N LEU A 285 -9.10 -7.28 16.62
CA LEU A 285 -9.58 -8.39 15.81
C LEU A 285 -9.63 -9.71 16.61
N TRP A 286 -8.64 -9.94 17.47
CA TRP A 286 -8.58 -11.14 18.32
C TRP A 286 -9.69 -11.18 19.37
N VAL A 287 -9.96 -10.03 20.00
CA VAL A 287 -11.07 -9.90 20.98
C VAL A 287 -12.42 -10.13 20.29
N ALA A 288 -12.63 -9.55 19.11
CA ALA A 288 -13.85 -9.76 18.33
C ALA A 288 -14.05 -11.23 17.93
N PHE A 289 -12.97 -11.93 17.61
CA PHE A 289 -13.00 -13.38 17.39
C PHE A 289 -13.41 -14.15 18.63
N GLY A 290 -12.81 -13.88 19.78
CA GLY A 290 -13.20 -14.52 21.03
C GLY A 290 -14.68 -14.33 21.35
N ALA A 291 -15.17 -13.08 21.26
CA ALA A 291 -16.58 -12.78 21.49
C ALA A 291 -17.51 -13.52 20.51
N GLY A 292 -17.18 -13.55 19.22
CA GLY A 292 -17.96 -14.27 18.21
C GLY A 292 -17.97 -15.78 18.41
N LEU A 293 -16.83 -16.36 18.80
CA LEU A 293 -16.70 -17.79 19.12
C LEU A 293 -17.59 -18.17 20.30
N PHE A 294 -17.55 -17.40 21.39
CA PHE A 294 -18.42 -17.62 22.56
C PHE A 294 -19.89 -17.41 22.23
N ALA A 295 -20.24 -16.41 21.43
CA ALA A 295 -21.62 -16.19 21.01
C ALA A 295 -22.19 -17.39 20.24
N VAL A 296 -21.42 -17.95 19.30
CA VAL A 296 -21.80 -19.17 18.58
C VAL A 296 -21.88 -20.38 19.51
N PHE A 297 -20.90 -20.55 20.41
CA PHE A 297 -20.89 -21.64 21.38
C PHE A 297 -22.12 -21.60 22.30
N PHE A 298 -22.43 -20.43 22.87
CA PHE A 298 -23.62 -20.23 23.70
C PHE A 298 -24.91 -20.41 22.91
N SER A 299 -24.98 -19.98 21.66
CA SER A 299 -26.14 -20.23 20.79
C SER A 299 -26.39 -21.73 20.56
N ILE A 300 -25.35 -22.54 20.47
CA ILE A 300 -25.47 -24.00 20.34
C ILE A 300 -25.85 -24.64 21.68
N ARG A 301 -25.22 -24.20 22.78
CA ARG A 301 -25.40 -24.76 24.13
C ARG A 301 -26.75 -24.42 24.75
N HIS A 302 -27.22 -23.18 24.57
CA HIS A 302 -28.45 -22.62 25.11
C HIS A 302 -29.56 -22.62 24.06
N ARG A 303 -29.71 -23.70 23.29
CA ARG A 303 -30.99 -24.01 22.63
C ARG A 303 -32.05 -24.37 23.70
N THR A 304 -32.29 -23.48 24.65
CA THR A 304 -33.38 -23.58 25.61
C THR A 304 -34.66 -23.22 24.87
N PRO A 305 -35.69 -24.08 24.89
CA PRO A 305 -36.99 -23.74 24.31
C PRO A 305 -37.66 -22.57 25.04
N ILE A 306 -37.32 -22.31 26.31
CA ILE A 306 -37.94 -21.29 27.16
C ILE A 306 -36.90 -20.84 28.21
N TYR A 307 -36.90 -19.54 28.52
CA TYR A 307 -36.08 -18.75 29.46
C TYR A 307 -34.76 -18.19 28.92
#